data_AF-A0A4V1L0X5-F1
#
_entry.id   AF-A0A4V1L0X5-F1
#
_cell.length_a   1.000
_cell.length_b   1.000
_cell.length_c   1.000
_cell.angle_alpha   90.00
_cell.angle_beta   90.00
_cell.angle_gamma   90.00
#
_symmetry.space_group_name_H-M   'P 1'
#
loop_
_entity.id
_entity.type
_entity.pdbx_description
1 polymer ?
#
loop_
_entity_poly.entity_id
_entity_poly.type
_entity_poly.pdbx_seq_one_letter_code
_entity_poly.pdbx_strand_id
1 'polypeptide(L)'
;MNRAWFILWALVVYQVAAWAFAPQKPAEPARPTDGPGYGSNEAIFVHGRASTRHEATLAFERPYGSRCAGEGRRQFISSVSGYYTRRQNETERYPETFGKPGADYIAKQWSTGEDKRIERLTQEAYAQGYLQPSDFDDLARKAVEAIVRGERVTVRSCAS
;
A
#
# COMPACT_ATOMS: atom_id res chain seq x y z
N MET A 1 -60.73 29.12 4.21
CA MET A 1 -59.74 28.09 4.61
C MET A 1 -59.87 27.80 6.09
N ASN A 2 -59.90 26.52 6.47
CA ASN A 2 -60.03 26.11 7.87
C ASN A 2 -58.70 26.37 8.61
N ARG A 3 -58.73 27.11 9.73
CA ARG A 3 -57.55 27.50 10.52
C ARG A 3 -56.69 26.30 10.90
N ALA A 4 -57.31 25.16 11.17
CA ALA A 4 -56.62 23.91 11.49
C ALA A 4 -55.73 23.41 10.33
N TRP A 5 -56.15 23.60 9.08
CA TRP A 5 -55.39 23.19 7.90
C TRP A 5 -54.13 24.05 7.69
N PHE A 6 -54.23 25.35 7.98
CA PHE A 6 -53.07 26.25 7.93
C PHE A 6 -52.02 25.90 8.99
N ILE A 7 -52.45 25.59 10.21
CA ILE A 7 -51.54 25.23 11.30
C ILE A 7 -50.79 23.93 10.98
N LEU A 8 -51.49 22.94 10.42
CA LEU A 8 -50.87 21.70 9.96
C LEU A 8 -49.83 21.95 8.86
N TRP A 9 -50.16 22.76 7.85
CA TRP A 9 -49.21 23.09 6.80
C TRP A 9 -48.01 23.88 7.29
N ALA A 10 -48.20 24.81 8.24
CA ALA A 10 -47.11 25.56 8.84
C ALA A 10 -46.13 24.65 9.61
N LEU A 11 -46.64 23.64 10.32
CA LEU A 11 -45.81 22.66 11.04
C LEU A 11 -45.01 21.77 10.07
N VAL A 12 -45.63 21.33 8.97
CA VAL A 12 -44.96 20.53 7.95
C VAL A 12 -43.83 21.33 7.30
N VAL A 13 -44.09 22.57 6.89
CA VAL A 13 -43.07 23.46 6.29
C VAL A 13 -41.95 23.75 7.29
N TYR A 14 -42.29 23.96 8.56
CA TYR A 14 -41.30 24.19 9.61
C TYR A 14 -40.37 22.97 9.81
N GLN A 15 -40.91 21.75 9.83
CA GLN A 15 -40.08 20.54 9.96
C GLN A 15 -39.17 20.32 8.75
N VAL A 16 -39.66 20.58 7.53
CA VAL A 16 -38.85 20.46 6.31
C VAL A 16 -37.74 21.51 6.30
N ALA A 17 -38.04 22.76 6.67
CA ALA A 17 -37.04 23.82 6.76
C ALA A 17 -35.98 23.52 7.84
N ALA A 18 -36.40 23.01 9.00
CA ALA A 18 -35.49 22.61 10.07
C ALA A 18 -34.52 21.50 9.64
N TRP A 19 -34.96 20.56 8.80
CA TRP A 19 -34.10 19.51 8.26
C TRP A 19 -33.21 19.98 7.11
N ALA A 20 -33.77 20.73 6.15
CA ALA A 20 -33.03 21.19 4.95
C ALA A 20 -31.95 22.22 5.28
N PHE A 21 -32.14 23.00 6.35
CA PHE A 21 -31.22 24.04 6.80
C PHE A 21 -30.58 23.73 8.15
N ALA A 22 -30.63 22.47 8.61
CA ALA A 22 -29.86 22.04 9.77
C ALA A 22 -28.38 22.30 9.48
N PRO A 23 -27.68 23.12 10.30
CA PRO A 23 -26.24 23.29 10.13
C PRO A 23 -25.57 21.92 10.26
N GLN A 24 -24.71 21.57 9.31
CA GLN A 24 -23.91 20.35 9.42
C GLN A 24 -23.16 20.42 10.76
N LYS A 25 -23.34 19.40 11.59
CA LYS A 25 -22.51 19.27 12.80
C LYS A 25 -21.05 19.38 12.34
N PRO A 26 -20.25 20.28 12.95
CA PRO A 26 -18.82 20.30 12.70
C PRO A 26 -18.30 18.88 12.83
N ALA A 27 -17.47 18.44 11.87
CA ALA A 27 -16.87 17.12 11.93
C ALA A 27 -16.21 16.96 13.31
N GLU A 28 -16.70 16.01 14.10
CA GLU A 28 -16.11 15.70 15.39
C GLU A 28 -14.66 15.28 15.11
N PRO A 29 -13.66 15.88 15.78
CA PRO A 29 -12.27 15.47 15.59
C PRO A 29 -12.18 13.97 15.89
N ALA A 30 -11.52 13.23 15.00
CA ALA A 30 -11.38 11.79 15.15
C ALA A 30 -10.82 11.49 16.55
N ARG A 31 -11.55 10.64 17.31
CA ARG A 31 -11.09 10.22 18.63
C ARG A 31 -9.74 9.51 18.46
N PRO A 32 -8.77 9.71 19.37
CA PRO A 32 -7.52 8.97 19.34
C PRO A 32 -7.83 7.48 19.42
N THR A 33 -7.67 6.76 18.31
CA THR A 33 -7.69 5.29 18.29
C THR A 33 -6.39 4.78 18.87
N ASP A 34 -6.45 3.84 19.80
CA ASP A 34 -5.28 3.16 20.35
C ASP A 34 -4.44 2.56 19.19
N GLY A 35 -3.24 3.11 19.00
CA GLY A 35 -2.38 2.93 17.82
C GLY A 35 -1.78 4.27 17.39
N PRO A 36 -0.80 4.32 16.47
CA PRO A 36 -0.07 5.55 16.11
C PRO A 36 -0.92 6.65 15.40
N GLY A 37 -2.26 6.62 15.51
CA GLY A 37 -3.15 7.64 14.95
C GLY A 37 -3.48 7.47 13.46
N TYR A 38 -3.10 6.36 12.84
CA TYR A 38 -3.32 6.09 11.39
C TYR A 38 -4.57 5.23 11.11
N GLY A 39 -5.52 5.20 12.06
CA GLY A 39 -6.80 4.48 11.96
C GLY A 39 -6.84 3.15 12.74
N SER A 40 -8.06 2.61 12.91
CA SER A 40 -8.30 1.39 13.71
C SER A 40 -7.68 0.11 13.13
N ASN A 41 -7.28 0.13 11.85
CA ASN A 41 -6.78 -1.03 11.12
C ASN A 41 -5.24 -1.10 11.06
N GLU A 42 -4.51 -0.19 11.70
CA GLU A 42 -3.04 -0.13 11.57
C GLU A 42 -2.36 -1.44 11.99
N ALA A 43 -2.86 -2.12 13.02
CA ALA A 43 -2.34 -3.41 13.45
C ALA A 43 -2.39 -4.48 12.33
N ILE A 44 -3.47 -4.46 11.52
CA ILE A 44 -3.62 -5.34 10.35
C ILE A 44 -2.58 -4.98 9.30
N PHE A 45 -2.33 -3.69 9.06
CA PHE A 45 -1.33 -3.25 8.10
C PHE A 45 0.09 -3.62 8.52
N VAL A 46 0.44 -3.43 9.80
CA VAL A 46 1.73 -3.87 10.38
C VAL A 46 1.95 -5.37 10.15
N HIS A 47 0.95 -6.21 10.49
CA HIS A 47 1.04 -7.65 10.25
C HIS A 47 1.18 -7.97 8.75
N GLY A 48 0.40 -7.30 7.91
CA GLY A 48 0.48 -7.46 6.45
C GLY A 48 1.86 -7.14 5.90
N ARG A 49 2.54 -6.08 6.40
CA ARG A 49 3.91 -5.76 6.01
C ARG A 49 4.88 -6.88 6.36
N ALA A 50 4.79 -7.41 7.59
CA ALA A 50 5.61 -8.54 8.03
C ALA A 50 5.37 -9.79 7.15
N SER A 51 4.11 -10.11 6.84
CA SER A 51 3.77 -11.22 5.93
C SER A 51 4.42 -11.05 4.56
N THR A 52 4.29 -9.87 3.95
CA THR A 52 4.87 -9.63 2.62
C THR A 52 6.41 -9.68 2.60
N ARG A 53 7.07 -9.26 3.69
CA ARG A 53 8.53 -9.43 3.83
C ARG A 53 8.93 -10.89 3.90
N HIS A 54 8.20 -11.67 4.70
CA HIS A 54 8.45 -13.08 4.86
C HIS A 54 8.28 -13.82 3.52
N GLU A 55 7.19 -13.56 2.80
CA GLU A 55 6.93 -14.17 1.49
C GLU A 55 7.99 -13.79 0.45
N ALA A 56 8.39 -12.52 0.36
CA ALA A 56 9.46 -12.10 -0.53
C ALA A 56 10.80 -12.74 -0.17
N THR A 57 11.11 -12.84 1.12
CA THR A 57 12.33 -13.51 1.60
C THR A 57 12.35 -14.98 1.19
N LEU A 58 11.25 -15.71 1.43
CA LEU A 58 11.13 -17.11 1.02
C LEU A 58 11.26 -17.27 -0.50
N ALA A 59 10.74 -16.33 -1.29
CA ALA A 59 10.90 -16.34 -2.74
C ALA A 59 12.38 -16.26 -3.16
N PHE A 60 13.19 -15.43 -2.49
CA PHE A 60 14.64 -15.34 -2.72
C PHE A 60 15.44 -16.52 -2.16
N GLU A 61 14.86 -17.36 -1.30
CA GLU A 61 15.51 -18.57 -0.77
C GLU A 61 15.27 -19.79 -1.65
N ARG A 62 14.34 -19.71 -2.62
CA ARG A 62 14.08 -20.80 -3.57
C ARG A 62 15.31 -21.09 -4.46
N PRO A 63 15.48 -22.35 -4.90
CA PRO A 63 16.58 -22.73 -5.80
C PRO A 63 16.65 -21.85 -7.04
N TYR A 64 17.85 -21.40 -7.41
CA TYR A 64 18.06 -20.46 -8.53
C TYR A 64 17.42 -20.92 -9.85
N GLY A 65 17.55 -22.20 -10.22
CA GLY A 65 16.95 -22.72 -11.45
C GLY A 65 15.42 -22.59 -11.51
N SER A 66 14.74 -22.62 -10.35
CA SER A 66 13.29 -22.46 -10.29
C SER A 66 12.81 -21.05 -10.67
N ARG A 67 13.70 -20.05 -10.67
CA ARG A 67 13.35 -18.64 -10.92
C ARG A 67 13.23 -18.29 -12.41
N CYS A 68 13.69 -19.16 -13.30
CA CYS A 68 13.79 -18.86 -14.73
C CYS A 68 12.59 -19.30 -15.56
N ALA A 69 11.81 -20.31 -15.14
CA ALA A 69 10.70 -20.81 -15.95
C ALA A 69 9.55 -21.40 -15.11
N GLY A 70 8.41 -21.57 -15.79
CA GLY A 70 7.26 -22.30 -15.28
C GLY A 70 6.63 -21.69 -14.03
N GLU A 71 6.09 -22.56 -13.18
CA GLU A 71 5.41 -22.16 -11.95
C GLU A 71 6.35 -21.51 -10.94
N GLY A 72 7.59 -22.01 -10.81
CA GLY A 72 8.59 -21.45 -9.90
C GLY A 72 8.88 -19.97 -10.21
N ARG A 73 9.03 -19.63 -11.49
CA ARG A 73 9.21 -18.23 -11.91
C ARG A 73 7.99 -17.38 -11.58
N ARG A 74 6.78 -17.87 -11.89
CA ARG A 74 5.54 -17.14 -11.58
C ARG A 74 5.40 -16.84 -10.10
N GLN A 75 5.65 -17.84 -9.24
CA GLN A 75 5.60 -17.66 -7.79
C GLN A 75 6.69 -16.70 -7.30
N PHE A 76 7.91 -16.82 -7.83
CA PHE A 76 9.03 -15.91 -7.49
C PHE A 76 8.67 -14.45 -7.81
N ILE A 77 8.25 -14.17 -9.05
CA ILE A 77 7.88 -12.82 -9.48
C ILE A 77 6.66 -12.32 -8.70
N SER A 78 5.63 -13.16 -8.48
CA SER A 78 4.43 -12.75 -7.74
C SER A 78 4.73 -12.35 -6.30
N SER A 79 5.58 -13.09 -5.57
CA SER A 79 5.92 -12.75 -4.19
C SER A 79 6.75 -11.46 -4.10
N VAL A 80 7.73 -11.30 -4.99
CA VAL A 80 8.55 -10.08 -5.04
C VAL A 80 7.70 -8.86 -5.46
N SER A 81 6.80 -9.05 -6.44
CA SER A 81 5.85 -8.02 -6.87
C SER A 81 4.92 -7.63 -5.72
N GLY A 82 4.35 -8.60 -4.99
CA GLY A 82 3.45 -8.33 -3.87
C GLY A 82 4.09 -7.45 -2.79
N TYR A 83 5.36 -7.69 -2.47
CA TYR A 83 6.13 -6.84 -1.57
C TYR A 83 6.26 -5.40 -2.10
N TYR A 84 6.74 -5.23 -3.35
CA TYR A 84 6.98 -3.90 -3.90
C TYR A 84 5.71 -3.11 -4.21
N THR A 85 4.65 -3.76 -4.69
CA THR A 85 3.33 -3.15 -4.92
C THR A 85 2.78 -2.60 -3.60
N ARG A 86 2.84 -3.39 -2.51
CA ARG A 86 2.36 -2.92 -1.20
C ARG A 86 3.19 -1.76 -0.69
N ARG A 87 4.52 -1.88 -0.72
CA ARG A 87 5.43 -0.81 -0.28
C ARG A 87 5.21 0.49 -1.04
N GLN A 88 5.14 0.42 -2.37
CA GLN A 88 4.92 1.59 -3.22
C GLN A 88 3.56 2.22 -2.94
N ASN A 89 2.50 1.41 -2.88
CA ASN A 89 1.16 1.88 -2.58
C ASN A 89 1.07 2.56 -1.21
N GLU A 90 1.62 1.95 -0.15
CA GLU A 90 1.60 2.58 1.18
C GLU A 90 2.44 3.86 1.22
N THR A 91 3.57 3.90 0.52
CA THR A 91 4.41 5.11 0.40
C THR A 91 3.68 6.26 -0.30
N GLU A 92 2.79 5.98 -1.24
CA GLU A 92 1.98 7.00 -1.93
C GLU A 92 0.73 7.38 -1.10
N ARG A 93 0.02 6.40 -0.51
CA ARG A 93 -1.28 6.62 0.15
C ARG A 93 -1.20 7.25 1.53
N TYR A 94 -0.17 6.94 2.32
CA TYR A 94 -0.07 7.49 3.67
C TYR A 94 0.15 9.00 3.68
N PRO A 95 1.03 9.58 2.84
CA PRO A 95 1.13 11.03 2.69
C PRO A 95 -0.16 11.68 2.18
N GLU A 96 -0.86 11.05 1.23
CA GLU A 96 -2.14 11.56 0.71
C GLU A 96 -3.19 11.66 1.82
N THR A 97 -3.24 10.67 2.71
CA THR A 97 -4.29 10.56 3.74
C THR A 97 -3.95 11.33 5.02
N PHE A 98 -2.69 11.29 5.45
CA PHE A 98 -2.25 11.76 6.76
C PHE A 98 -1.17 12.85 6.71
N GLY A 99 -0.84 13.33 5.51
CA GLY A 99 0.18 14.37 5.31
C GLY A 99 1.58 13.93 5.72
N LYS A 100 2.41 14.92 6.10
CA LYS A 100 3.81 14.70 6.50
C LYS A 100 3.97 13.66 7.63
N PRO A 101 3.16 13.64 8.70
CA PRO A 101 3.26 12.60 9.73
C PRO A 101 3.12 11.19 9.16
N GLY A 102 2.14 10.96 8.27
CA GLY A 102 1.96 9.68 7.58
C GLY A 102 3.15 9.31 6.72
N ALA A 103 3.70 10.27 5.98
CA ALA A 103 4.92 10.08 5.20
C ALA A 103 6.11 9.64 6.06
N ASP A 104 6.36 10.36 7.16
CA ASP A 104 7.47 10.08 8.06
C ASP A 104 7.28 8.72 8.79
N TYR A 105 6.03 8.36 9.10
CA TYR A 105 5.69 7.06 9.68
C TYR A 105 5.94 5.91 8.69
N ILE A 106 5.35 5.99 7.50
CA ILE A 106 5.41 4.89 6.53
C ILE A 106 6.83 4.68 6.00
N ALA A 107 7.61 5.76 5.87
CA ALA A 107 9.03 5.68 5.55
C ALA A 107 9.80 4.86 6.61
N LYS A 108 9.54 5.09 7.91
CA LYS A 108 10.14 4.28 8.99
C LYS A 108 9.69 2.83 8.92
N GLN A 109 8.40 2.59 8.66
CA GLN A 109 7.87 1.23 8.56
C GLN A 109 8.53 0.42 7.45
N TRP A 110 8.95 1.03 6.33
CA TRP A 110 9.62 0.38 5.20
C TRP A 110 11.15 0.53 5.17
N SER A 111 11.76 0.94 6.27
CA SER A 111 13.22 1.13 6.39
C SER A 111 13.89 0.10 7.32
N THR A 112 13.28 -1.09 7.46
CA THR A 112 13.78 -2.13 8.36
C THR A 112 15.01 -2.84 7.79
N GLY A 113 15.68 -3.65 8.63
CA GLY A 113 16.80 -4.48 8.17
C GLY A 113 16.37 -5.51 7.11
N GLU A 114 15.16 -6.05 7.21
CA GLU A 114 14.59 -6.96 6.21
C GLU A 114 14.35 -6.25 4.88
N ASP A 115 13.85 -5.01 4.90
CA ASP A 115 13.65 -4.22 3.69
C ASP A 115 14.99 -4.01 2.95
N LYS A 116 16.05 -3.65 3.68
CA LYS A 116 17.41 -3.54 3.11
C LYS A 116 17.93 -4.86 2.56
N ARG A 117 17.64 -5.99 3.22
CA ARG A 117 18.02 -7.32 2.74
C ARG A 117 17.30 -7.64 1.42
N ILE A 118 15.98 -7.39 1.34
CA ILE A 118 15.18 -7.63 0.14
C ILE A 118 15.64 -6.74 -1.02
N GLU A 119 15.96 -5.47 -0.78
CA GLU A 119 16.51 -4.56 -1.78
C GLU A 119 17.83 -5.10 -2.36
N ARG A 120 18.78 -5.50 -1.49
CA ARG A 120 20.05 -6.09 -1.93
C ARG A 120 19.83 -7.37 -2.73
N LEU A 121 18.96 -8.28 -2.28
CA LEU A 121 18.63 -9.51 -3.00
C LEU A 121 17.98 -9.23 -4.36
N THR A 122 17.20 -8.16 -4.46
CA THR A 122 16.59 -7.71 -5.71
C THR A 122 17.64 -7.20 -6.69
N GLN A 123 18.60 -6.39 -6.22
CA GLN A 123 19.74 -5.93 -7.02
C GLN A 123 20.60 -7.10 -7.50
N GLU A 124 20.92 -8.05 -6.61
CA GLU A 124 21.67 -9.26 -6.95
C GLU A 124 20.93 -10.10 -8.01
N ALA A 125 19.63 -10.32 -7.82
CA ALA A 125 18.81 -11.08 -8.77
C ALA A 125 18.68 -10.37 -10.12
N TYR A 126 18.59 -9.03 -10.13
CA TYR A 126 18.61 -8.23 -11.36
C TYR A 126 19.95 -8.35 -12.08
N ALA A 127 21.06 -8.13 -11.37
CA ALA A 127 22.41 -8.22 -11.93
C ALA A 127 22.69 -9.61 -12.51
N GLN A 128 22.16 -10.66 -11.89
CA GLN A 128 22.28 -12.05 -12.35
C GLN A 128 21.28 -12.44 -13.44
N GLY A 129 20.36 -11.55 -13.83
CA GLY A 129 19.38 -11.79 -14.88
C GLY A 129 18.24 -12.73 -14.49
N TYR A 130 17.91 -12.83 -13.20
CA TYR A 130 16.75 -13.59 -12.71
C TYR A 130 15.45 -12.79 -12.74
N LEU A 131 15.54 -11.46 -12.67
CA LEU A 131 14.40 -10.55 -12.78
C LEU A 131 14.77 -9.32 -13.61
N GLN A 132 13.76 -8.68 -14.18
CA GLN A 132 13.85 -7.40 -14.88
C GLN A 132 12.64 -6.52 -14.51
N PRO A 133 12.75 -5.19 -14.57
CA PRO A 133 11.62 -4.30 -14.27
C PRO A 133 10.33 -4.62 -15.03
N SER A 134 10.44 -5.11 -16.27
CA SER A 134 9.28 -5.49 -17.09
C SER A 134 8.57 -6.77 -16.62
N ASP A 135 9.11 -7.50 -15.66
CA ASP A 135 8.43 -8.64 -15.04
C ASP A 135 7.33 -8.20 -14.05
N PHE A 136 7.26 -6.92 -13.71
CA PHE A 136 6.42 -6.38 -12.64
C PHE A 136 5.28 -5.48 -13.16
N ASP A 137 4.21 -5.39 -12.37
CA ASP A 137 3.13 -4.41 -12.57
C ASP A 137 3.63 -2.98 -12.39
N ASP A 138 2.82 -1.97 -12.73
CA ASP A 138 3.26 -0.57 -12.75
C ASP A 138 3.80 -0.06 -11.39
N LEU A 139 3.18 -0.47 -10.28
CA LEU A 139 3.58 -0.03 -8.94
C LEU A 139 4.87 -0.71 -8.49
N ALA A 140 4.94 -2.04 -8.62
CA ALA A 140 6.15 -2.78 -8.29
C ALA A 140 7.30 -2.40 -9.21
N ARG A 141 7.05 -2.23 -10.51
CA ARG A 141 8.04 -1.81 -11.50
C ARG A 141 8.66 -0.48 -11.11
N LYS A 142 7.87 0.53 -10.75
CA LYS A 142 8.36 1.84 -10.30
C LYS A 142 9.33 1.71 -9.11
N ALA A 143 9.00 0.89 -8.13
CA ALA A 143 9.87 0.66 -6.97
C ALA A 143 11.15 -0.10 -7.35
N VAL A 144 11.03 -1.18 -8.14
CA VAL A 144 12.16 -1.99 -8.58
C VAL A 144 13.12 -1.18 -9.45
N GLU A 145 12.63 -0.36 -10.38
CA GLU A 145 13.45 0.53 -11.22
C GLU A 145 14.26 1.52 -10.40
N ALA A 146 13.70 2.03 -9.29
CA ALA A 146 14.44 2.91 -8.39
C ALA A 146 15.57 2.16 -7.68
N ILE A 147 15.35 0.91 -7.29
CA ILE A 147 16.31 0.09 -6.54
C ILE A 147 17.46 -0.40 -7.41
N VAL A 148 17.17 -0.82 -8.64
CA VAL A 148 18.19 -1.33 -9.58
C VAL A 148 18.81 -0.23 -10.43
N ARG A 149 18.49 1.05 -10.14
CA ARG A 149 19.04 2.18 -10.88
C ARG A 149 20.56 2.23 -10.73
N GLY A 150 21.26 2.09 -11.85
CA GLY A 150 22.73 2.10 -11.88
C GLY A 150 23.36 0.72 -11.77
N GLU A 151 22.56 -0.33 -11.47
CA GLU A 151 23.01 -1.70 -11.57
C GLU A 151 23.11 -2.12 -13.04
N ARG A 152 24.07 -3.00 -13.33
CA ARG A 152 24.24 -3.60 -14.66
C ARG A 152 23.99 -5.09 -14.57
N VAL A 153 23.33 -5.63 -15.58
CA VAL A 153 23.24 -7.08 -15.76
C VAL A 153 24.64 -7.61 -16.07
N THR A 154 25.17 -8.42 -15.16
CA THR A 154 26.49 -9.07 -15.26
C THR A 154 26.40 -10.49 -15.80
N VAL A 155 25.28 -11.17 -15.52
CA VAL A 155 25.01 -12.55 -15.96
C VAL A 155 23.58 -12.62 -16.50
N ARG A 156 23.36 -13.45 -17.53
CA ARG A 156 22.03 -13.68 -18.11
C ARG A 156 21.50 -15.07 -17.73
N SER A 157 21.32 -15.32 -16.44
CA SER A 157 21.02 -16.67 -15.91
C SER A 157 19.72 -17.28 -16.47
N CYS A 158 18.74 -16.45 -16.80
CA CYS A 158 17.48 -16.91 -17.40
C CYS A 158 17.34 -16.61 -18.90
N ALA A 159 18.43 -16.23 -19.58
CA ALA A 159 18.42 -16.13 -21.04
C ALA A 159 18.64 -17.53 -21.63
N SER A 160 17.52 -18.16 -21.99
CA SER A 160 17.48 -19.35 -22.84
C SER A 160 17.11 -18.95 -24.26
#